data_AF-A0A0D0C3I3-F1
#
_entry.id   AF-A0A0D0C3I3-F1
#
_cell.length_a   1.000
_cell.length_b   1.000
_cell.length_c   1.000
_cell.angle_alpha   90.00
_cell.angle_beta   90.00
_cell.angle_gamma   90.00
#
_symmetry.space_group_name_H-M   'P 1'
#
loop_
_entity.id
_entity.type
_entity.pdbx_description
1 polymer ?
#
loop_
_entity_poly.entity_id
_entity_poly.type
_entity_poly.pdbx_seq_one_letter_code
_entity_poly.pdbx_strand_id
1 'polypeptide(L)'
;MYSSLDEKIVDVNNPSIKCNFQHCCYPAAQFNLHNTTTAGHADYWNFFFSMCDIVNCSPFNWRQGGQFIAWSLGLVFNFPPGVALYVPSTCIIHGDIPIATGECHHSMEFFLPAGLV
;
A
#
# COMPACT_ATOMS: atom_id res chain seq x y z
N MET A 1 -3.96 10.34 -12.27
CA MET A 1 -4.31 11.62 -11.61
C MET A 1 -3.57 11.77 -10.30
N TYR A 2 -3.61 10.78 -9.39
CA TYR A 2 -2.82 10.79 -8.15
C TYR A 2 -1.31 10.64 -8.39
N SER A 3 -0.88 9.70 -9.22
CA SER A 3 0.56 9.53 -9.56
C SER A 3 1.25 10.81 -10.06
N SER A 4 0.58 11.56 -10.93
CA SER A 4 1.07 12.86 -11.44
C SER A 4 1.05 13.98 -10.39
N LEU A 5 0.23 13.85 -9.35
CA LEU A 5 0.22 14.78 -8.23
C LEU A 5 1.34 14.45 -7.25
N ASP A 6 1.51 13.15 -6.92
CA ASP A 6 2.57 12.67 -6.05
C ASP A 6 3.95 13.00 -6.64
N GLU A 7 4.15 12.77 -7.95
CA GLU A 7 5.38 13.17 -8.66
C GLU A 7 5.64 14.68 -8.53
N LYS A 8 4.63 15.52 -8.71
CA LYS A 8 4.77 16.98 -8.53
C LYS A 8 5.09 17.36 -7.09
N ILE A 9 4.47 16.72 -6.10
CA ILE A 9 4.73 17.03 -4.69
C ILE A 9 6.19 16.69 -4.35
N VAL A 10 6.65 15.51 -4.77
CA VAL A 10 8.02 15.04 -4.55
C VAL A 10 9.03 15.94 -5.27
N ASP A 11 8.81 16.21 -6.56
CA ASP A 11 9.76 16.97 -7.38
C ASP A 11 9.84 18.45 -6.99
N VAL A 12 8.71 19.08 -6.63
CA VAL A 12 8.66 20.52 -6.33
C VAL A 12 9.25 20.85 -4.96
N ASN A 13 9.07 19.98 -3.97
CA ASN A 13 9.47 20.30 -2.60
C ASN A 13 10.92 19.95 -2.29
N ASN A 14 11.53 18.96 -2.99
CA ASN A 14 12.93 18.63 -2.77
C ASN A 14 13.57 17.80 -3.90
N PRO A 15 14.23 18.41 -4.89
CA PRO A 15 14.85 17.70 -6.02
C PRO A 15 16.03 16.78 -5.62
N SER A 16 16.43 16.77 -4.34
CA SER A 16 17.44 15.83 -3.83
C SER A 16 16.86 14.47 -3.43
N ILE A 17 15.53 14.36 -3.30
CA ILE A 17 14.86 13.10 -2.99
C ILE A 17 14.90 12.21 -4.22
N LYS A 18 15.53 11.04 -4.10
CA LYS A 18 15.57 10.04 -5.16
C LYS A 18 14.50 8.98 -4.90
N CYS A 19 13.62 8.75 -5.86
CA CYS A 19 12.67 7.64 -5.79
C CYS A 19 13.41 6.29 -5.80
N ASN A 20 12.84 5.32 -5.08
CA ASN A 20 13.40 3.97 -4.96
C ASN A 20 13.51 3.22 -6.29
N PHE A 21 12.64 3.55 -7.26
CA PHE A 21 12.58 2.90 -8.56
C PHE A 21 12.52 3.94 -9.68
N GLN A 22 13.15 3.62 -10.81
CA GLN A 22 13.03 4.43 -12.01
C GLN A 22 11.56 4.46 -12.46
N HIS A 23 11.08 5.66 -12.81
CA HIS A 23 9.70 5.89 -13.26
C HIS A 23 8.63 5.56 -12.20
N CYS A 24 8.98 5.58 -10.91
CA CYS A 24 8.03 5.52 -9.82
C CYS A 24 7.80 6.90 -9.21
N CYS A 25 6.53 7.27 -9.05
CA CYS A 25 6.12 8.53 -8.43
C CYS A 25 6.22 8.53 -6.90
N TYR A 26 6.42 7.36 -6.29
CA TYR A 26 6.56 7.22 -4.84
C TYR A 26 8.03 7.22 -4.41
N PRO A 27 8.39 8.02 -3.40
CA PRO A 27 9.76 8.08 -2.90
C PRO A 27 10.08 6.94 -1.92
N ALA A 28 9.08 6.26 -1.36
CA ALA A 28 9.24 5.17 -0.43
C ALA A 28 8.46 3.92 -0.86
N ALA A 29 8.95 2.75 -0.42
CA ALA A 29 8.29 1.48 -0.63
C ALA A 29 8.55 0.51 0.54
N GLN A 30 7.60 -0.37 0.81
CA GLN A 30 7.69 -1.44 1.81
C GLN A 30 7.35 -2.79 1.17
N PHE A 31 7.99 -3.85 1.66
CA PHE A 31 7.80 -5.22 1.17
C PHE A 31 7.35 -6.11 2.32
N ASN A 32 6.12 -6.60 2.23
CA ASN A 32 5.60 -7.60 3.17
C ASN A 32 5.85 -8.99 2.58
N LEU A 33 6.79 -9.72 3.16
CA LEU A 33 7.22 -11.03 2.68
C LEU A 33 6.74 -12.14 3.61
N HIS A 34 6.78 -13.38 3.13
CA HIS A 34 6.51 -14.61 3.90
C HIS A 34 5.18 -14.60 4.69
N ASN A 35 4.07 -14.28 4.04
CA ASN A 35 2.72 -14.36 4.63
C ASN A 35 2.52 -13.40 5.81
N THR A 36 3.18 -12.25 5.76
CA THR A 36 2.93 -11.17 6.73
C THR A 36 1.47 -10.73 6.62
N THR A 37 0.86 -10.47 7.78
CA THR A 37 -0.49 -9.93 7.90
C THR A 37 -0.46 -8.73 8.83
N THR A 38 -1.39 -7.81 8.64
CA THR A 38 -1.47 -6.59 9.42
C THR A 38 -2.76 -6.52 10.23
N ALA A 39 -2.61 -6.21 11.53
CA ALA A 39 -3.76 -5.82 12.34
C ALA A 39 -4.29 -4.45 11.88
N GLY A 40 -5.54 -4.12 12.24
CA GLY A 40 -6.14 -2.82 11.90
C GLY A 40 -5.28 -1.64 12.37
N HIS A 41 -4.76 -0.86 11.42
CA HIS A 41 -3.87 0.28 11.65
C HIS A 41 -4.13 1.40 10.63
N ALA A 42 -3.54 2.56 10.86
CA ALA A 42 -3.49 3.64 9.89
C ALA A 42 -2.05 4.14 9.78
N ASP A 43 -1.64 4.55 8.59
CA ASP A 43 -0.29 5.01 8.33
C ASP A 43 -0.16 6.50 8.65
N TYR A 44 -0.11 6.81 9.95
CA TYR A 44 -0.05 8.19 10.44
C TYR A 44 1.17 8.99 9.95
N TRP A 45 2.21 8.31 9.49
CA TRP A 45 3.43 8.93 8.99
C TRP A 45 3.44 9.15 7.47
N ASN A 46 2.39 8.72 6.77
CA ASN A 46 2.22 9.02 5.35
C ASN A 46 1.60 10.41 5.17
N PHE A 47 1.86 11.03 4.02
CA PHE A 47 1.29 12.32 3.67
C PHE A 47 -0.22 12.18 3.45
N PHE A 48 -1.01 12.82 4.31
CA PHE A 48 -2.46 12.58 4.42
C PHE A 48 -3.29 12.93 3.16
N PHE A 49 -2.74 13.71 2.23
CA PHE A 49 -3.38 14.01 0.93
C PHE A 49 -2.98 13.03 -0.19
N SER A 50 -2.06 12.11 0.06
CA SER A 50 -1.61 11.10 -0.90
C SER A 50 -2.38 9.79 -0.77
N MET A 51 -2.28 8.96 -1.81
CA MET A 51 -2.80 7.59 -1.82
C MET A 51 -1.63 6.62 -1.74
N CYS A 52 -1.67 5.64 -0.85
CA CYS A 52 -0.78 4.49 -0.88
C CYS A 52 -1.24 3.53 -1.98
N ASP A 53 -0.28 2.94 -2.69
CA ASP A 53 -0.52 1.85 -3.64
C ASP A 53 -0.04 0.53 -3.02
N ILE A 54 -0.95 -0.42 -2.87
CA ILE A 54 -0.67 -1.76 -2.36
C ILE A 54 -0.80 -2.74 -3.53
N VAL A 55 0.25 -3.49 -3.82
CA VAL A 55 0.29 -4.48 -4.90
C VAL A 55 0.40 -5.88 -4.31
N ASN A 56 -0.53 -6.77 -4.67
CA ASN A 56 -0.47 -8.18 -4.28
C ASN A 56 0.37 -8.97 -5.29
N CYS A 57 1.44 -9.63 -4.86
CA CYS A 57 2.49 -10.13 -5.76
C CYS A 57 2.57 -11.66 -5.90
N SER A 58 1.81 -12.44 -5.14
CA SER A 58 2.03 -13.90 -5.03
C SER A 58 0.75 -14.71 -5.22
N PRO A 59 0.82 -15.92 -5.80
CA PRO A 59 -0.35 -16.76 -6.01
C PRO A 59 -0.84 -17.44 -4.72
N PHE A 60 -2.09 -17.19 -4.35
CA PHE A 60 -2.85 -17.91 -3.32
C PHE A 60 -4.35 -17.85 -3.65
N ASN A 61 -5.18 -18.59 -2.92
CA ASN A 61 -6.63 -18.56 -3.06
C ASN A 61 -7.23 -17.36 -2.34
N TRP A 62 -7.24 -16.21 -3.02
CA TRP A 62 -7.79 -14.93 -2.54
C TRP A 62 -9.28 -14.94 -2.20
N ARG A 63 -10.01 -16.04 -2.47
CA ARG A 63 -11.40 -16.23 -2.04
C ARG A 63 -11.50 -16.84 -0.64
N GLN A 64 -10.40 -17.36 -0.10
CA GLN A 64 -10.34 -18.08 1.18
C GLN A 64 -9.49 -17.37 2.25
N GLY A 65 -8.76 -16.31 1.89
CA GLY A 65 -7.94 -15.51 2.80
C GLY A 65 -7.35 -14.30 2.09
N GLY A 66 -6.52 -13.51 2.78
CA GLY A 66 -5.82 -12.35 2.20
C GLY A 66 -6.73 -11.16 1.81
N GLN A 67 -7.98 -11.13 2.29
CA GLN A 67 -8.87 -10.01 2.06
C GLN A 67 -8.36 -8.75 2.75
N PHE A 68 -8.52 -7.61 2.08
CA PHE A 68 -8.25 -6.29 2.64
C PHE A 68 -9.49 -5.79 3.39
N ILE A 69 -9.29 -5.30 4.61
CA ILE A 69 -10.36 -4.75 5.43
C ILE A 69 -10.14 -3.25 5.58
N ALA A 70 -11.16 -2.45 5.29
CA ALA A 70 -11.20 -1.02 5.55
C ALA A 70 -12.24 -0.73 6.65
N TRP A 71 -11.81 -0.78 7.91
CA TRP A 71 -12.70 -0.68 9.07
C TRP A 71 -13.47 0.64 9.11
N SER A 72 -12.81 1.77 8.86
CA SER A 72 -13.46 3.09 8.87
C SER A 72 -14.56 3.23 7.82
N LEU A 73 -14.52 2.40 6.77
CA LEU A 73 -15.53 2.37 5.70
C LEU A 73 -16.55 1.25 5.87
N GLY A 74 -16.33 0.30 6.79
CA GLY A 74 -17.16 -0.90 6.93
C GLY A 74 -17.09 -1.83 5.72
N LEU A 75 -15.96 -1.84 5.00
CA LEU A 75 -15.79 -2.60 3.75
C LEU A 75 -14.76 -3.71 3.89
N VAL A 76 -15.00 -4.81 3.17
CA VAL A 76 -14.08 -5.92 2.99
C VAL A 76 -13.95 -6.18 1.49
N PHE A 77 -12.72 -6.24 1.00
CA PHE A 77 -12.42 -6.43 -0.41
C PHE A 77 -11.67 -7.74 -0.60
N ASN A 78 -12.12 -8.52 -1.59
CA ASN A 78 -11.25 -9.54 -2.15
C ASN A 78 -10.08 -8.83 -2.85
N PHE A 79 -8.87 -9.26 -2.56
CA PHE A 79 -7.66 -8.64 -3.09
C PHE A 79 -6.81 -9.68 -3.82
N PRO A 80 -7.10 -9.96 -5.10
CA PRO A 80 -6.44 -11.02 -5.86
C PRO A 80 -4.95 -10.75 -6.12
N PRO A 81 -4.14 -11.80 -6.34
CA PRO A 81 -2.78 -11.66 -6.85
C PRO A 81 -2.72 -10.90 -8.17
N GLY A 82 -1.72 -10.04 -8.33
CA GLY A 82 -1.52 -9.19 -9.50
C GLY A 82 -2.39 -7.92 -9.53
N VAL A 83 -3.16 -7.67 -8.47
CA VAL A 83 -4.01 -6.47 -8.36
C VAL A 83 -3.31 -5.41 -7.49
N ALA A 84 -3.53 -4.16 -7.86
CA ALA A 84 -3.13 -2.98 -7.12
C ALA A 84 -4.36 -2.31 -6.47
N LEU A 85 -4.22 -1.86 -5.23
CA LEU A 85 -5.23 -1.14 -4.46
C LEU A 85 -4.69 0.24 -4.07
N TYR A 86 -5.39 1.29 -4.47
CA TYR A 86 -5.11 2.65 -4.00
C TYR A 86 -5.96 2.97 -2.77
N VAL A 87 -5.31 3.36 -1.67
CA VAL A 87 -5.99 3.69 -0.40
C VAL A 87 -5.40 4.95 0.26
N PRO A 88 -6.22 5.87 0.78
CA PRO A 88 -5.74 6.97 1.63
C PRO A 88 -5.38 6.41 3.02
N SER A 89 -4.21 5.79 3.11
CA SER A 89 -3.83 4.90 4.22
C SER A 89 -3.67 5.60 5.57
N THR A 90 -3.46 6.92 5.57
CA THR A 90 -3.48 7.77 6.78
C THR A 90 -4.90 7.99 7.33
N CYS A 91 -5.94 7.93 6.49
CA CYS A 91 -7.31 8.29 6.85
C CYS A 91 -8.21 7.07 7.11
N ILE A 92 -7.80 5.88 6.66
CA ILE A 92 -8.59 4.66 6.76
C ILE A 92 -7.85 3.68 7.66
N ILE A 93 -8.52 3.22 8.72
CA ILE A 93 -8.03 2.08 9.50
C ILE A 93 -8.19 0.85 8.62
N HIS A 94 -7.07 0.19 8.31
CA HIS A 94 -7.00 -0.91 7.37
C HIS A 94 -6.02 -2.00 7.80
N GLY A 95 -6.05 -3.09 7.04
CA GLY A 95 -5.23 -4.28 7.26
C GLY A 95 -5.74 -5.46 6.45
N ASP A 96 -5.22 -6.64 6.73
CA ASP A 96 -5.50 -7.84 5.95
C ASP A 96 -5.67 -9.08 6.86
N ILE A 97 -6.26 -10.13 6.30
CA ILE A 97 -6.43 -11.39 7.02
C ILE A 97 -5.47 -12.47 6.52
N PRO A 98 -5.09 -13.44 7.38
CA PRO A 98 -4.26 -14.56 6.98
C PRO A 98 -4.78 -15.33 5.77
N ILE A 99 -3.84 -15.84 4.98
CA ILE A 99 -4.09 -16.82 3.91
C ILE A 99 -4.15 -18.25 4.48
N ALA A 100 -4.49 -19.24 3.64
CA ALA A 100 -4.54 -20.62 4.09
C ALA A 100 -3.13 -21.21 4.34
N THR A 101 -3.05 -22.18 5.24
CA THR A 101 -1.80 -22.91 5.51
C THR A 101 -1.25 -23.56 4.25
N GLY A 102 0.03 -23.34 3.97
CA GLY A 102 0.72 -23.88 2.79
C GLY A 102 0.66 -22.98 1.56
N GLU A 103 -0.05 -21.85 1.63
CA GLU A 103 -0.03 -20.82 0.58
C GLU A 103 1.10 -19.79 0.80
N CYS A 104 1.31 -18.93 -0.19
CA CYS A 104 2.29 -17.85 -0.15
C CYS A 104 1.64 -16.49 -0.47
N HIS A 105 1.86 -15.51 0.40
CA HIS A 105 1.45 -14.12 0.26
C HIS A 105 2.66 -13.17 0.39
N HIS A 106 2.83 -12.32 -0.61
CA HIS A 106 3.76 -11.20 -0.65
C HIS A 106 3.03 -9.98 -1.18
N SER A 107 3.27 -8.82 -0.57
CA SER A 107 2.78 -7.54 -1.10
C SER A 107 3.90 -6.50 -1.12
N MET A 108 3.72 -5.53 -2.03
CA MET A 108 4.55 -4.34 -2.13
C MET A 108 3.67 -3.13 -1.89
N GLU A 109 4.16 -2.18 -1.12
CA GLU A 109 3.45 -0.95 -0.79
C GLU A 109 4.30 0.22 -1.24
N PHE A 110 3.68 1.22 -1.87
CA PHE A 110 4.35 2.43 -2.33
C PHE A 110 3.61 3.63 -1.77
N PHE A 111 4.36 4.54 -1.15
CA PHE A 111 3.77 5.63 -0.38
C PHE A 111 4.67 6.86 -0.33
N LEU A 112 4.06 7.97 0.08
CA LEU A 112 4.72 9.25 0.29
C LEU A 112 4.80 9.52 1.80
N PRO A 113 5.97 9.39 2.44
CA PRO A 113 6.16 9.77 3.84
C PRO A 113 5.97 11.28 4.03
N ALA A 114 5.27 11.69 5.08
CA ALA A 114 5.04 13.11 5.38
C ALA A 114 6.34 13.87 5.71
N GLY A 115 7.38 13.18 6.18
CA GLY A 115 8.69 13.80 6.45
C GLY A 115 9.53 14.09 5.21
N LEU A 116 9.07 13.70 4.02
CA LEU A 116 9.75 13.93 2.74
C LEU A 116 9.13 15.07 1.92
N VAL A 117 8.12 15.76 2.46
CA VAL A 117 7.38 16.83 1.77
C VAL A 117 7.36 18.14 2.52
#